data_AF-A0A1V5IDZ7-F1
#
_entry.id   AF-A0A1V5IDZ7-F1
#
_cell.length_a   1.000
_cell.length_b   1.000
_cell.length_c   1.000
_cell.angle_alpha   90.00
_cell.angle_beta   90.00
_cell.angle_gamma   90.00
#
_symmetry.space_group_name_H-M   'P 1'
#
loop_
_entity.id
_entity.type
_entity.pdbx_description
1 polymer ?
#
loop_
_entity_poly.entity_id
_entity_poly.type
_entity_poly.pdbx_seq_one_letter_code
_entity_poly.pdbx_strand_id
1 'polypeptide(L)' 'MVEGDAVVGQPGAPVELAGGLVVLGRLTVRGGLDLAGSLHARSLSVAAPTRVAISVNWRRLPLPGATLPVVVERGD' A
#
# COMPACT_ATOMS: atom_id res chain seq x y z
N MET A 1 -4.16 5.38 10.61
CA MET A 1 -5.37 5.24 9.78
C MET A 1 -5.76 6.62 9.29
N VAL A 2 -6.15 6.76 8.02
CA VAL A 2 -6.62 8.01 7.43
C VAL A 2 -8.04 7.82 6.90
N GLU A 3 -8.97 8.64 7.39
CA GLU A 3 -10.35 8.68 6.94
C GLU A 3 -10.43 9.58 5.69
N GLY A 4 -10.46 8.96 4.51
CA GLY A 4 -10.50 9.68 3.22
C GLY A 4 -9.24 9.49 2.38
N ASP A 5 -8.95 10.47 1.53
CA ASP A 5 -7.81 10.47 0.61
C ASP A 5 -6.52 10.87 1.33
N ALA A 6 -5.40 10.30 0.90
CA ALA A 6 -4.07 10.56 1.46
C ALA A 6 -3.02 10.72 0.36
N VAL A 7 -2.02 11.56 0.64
CA VAL A 7 -0.80 11.69 -0.18
C VAL A 7 0.39 11.33 0.67
N VAL A 8 1.27 10.47 0.16
CA VAL A 8 2.53 10.12 0.82
C VAL A 8 3.73 10.53 -0.03
N GLY A 9 4.71 11.09 0.68
CA GLY A 9 5.97 11.54 0.12
C GLY A 9 5.89 12.83 -0.67
N GLN A 10 7.07 13.40 -0.91
CA GLN A 10 7.29 14.52 -1.81
C GLN A 10 8.31 14.08 -2.88
N PRO A 11 8.26 14.65 -4.10
CA PRO A 11 9.27 14.36 -5.11
C PRO A 11 10.69 14.60 -4.57
N GLY A 12 11.57 13.61 -4.69
CA GLY A 12 12.95 13.67 -4.19
C GLY A 12 13.14 13.36 -2.70
N ALA A 13 12.06 13.19 -1.93
CA ALA A 13 12.11 12.83 -0.52
C ALA A 13 11.42 11.47 -0.28
N PRO A 14 12.19 10.37 -0.19
CA PRO A 14 11.63 9.06 0.09
C PRO A 14 11.06 8.99 1.52
N VAL A 15 10.04 8.17 1.69
CA VAL A 15 9.36 7.93 2.97
C VAL A 15 9.42 6.44 3.30
N GLU A 16 9.87 6.14 4.51
CA GLU A 16 9.84 4.80 5.08
C GLU A 16 8.73 4.72 6.14
N LEU A 17 7.87 3.72 6.02
CA LEU A 17 6.79 3.46 6.97
C LEU A 17 6.88 2.03 7.49
N ALA A 18 6.90 1.89 8.82
CA ALA A 18 6.78 0.61 9.49
C ALA A 18 5.34 0.37 9.97
N GLY A 19 4.83 -0.84 9.78
CA GLY A 19 3.49 -1.25 10.22
C GLY A 19 2.41 -1.13 9.13
N GLY A 20 1.15 -1.08 9.57
CA GLY A 20 0.00 -1.06 8.68
C GLY A 20 -0.41 0.36 8.25
N LEU A 21 -0.52 0.59 6.94
CA LEU A 21 -1.09 1.81 6.36
C LEU A 21 -2.52 1.54 5.90
N VAL A 22 -3.48 2.22 6.51
CA VAL A 22 -4.91 2.13 6.18
C VAL A 22 -5.43 3.50 5.74
N VAL A 23 -5.89 3.58 4.49
CA VAL A 23 -6.46 4.76 3.85
C VAL A 23 -7.83 4.38 3.29
N LEU A 24 -8.92 4.95 3.82
CA LEU A 24 -10.27 4.53 3.41
C LEU A 24 -10.70 5.07 2.03
N GLY A 25 -9.98 6.06 1.52
CA GLY A 25 -10.13 6.63 0.18
C GLY A 25 -8.98 6.25 -0.76
N ARG A 26 -8.52 7.24 -1.54
CA ARG A 26 -7.39 7.10 -2.47
C ARG A 26 -6.07 7.40 -1.79
N LEU A 27 -5.10 6.49 -1.90
CA LEU A 27 -3.70 6.78 -1.58
C LEU A 27 -2.95 7.20 -2.86
N THR A 28 -2.32 8.38 -2.84
CA THR A 28 -1.42 8.85 -3.89
C THR A 28 0.03 8.84 -3.41
N VAL A 29 0.90 8.11 -4.11
CA VAL A 29 2.34 8.06 -3.81
C VAL A 29 3.09 9.00 -4.75
N ARG A 30 3.66 10.08 -4.20
CA ARG A 30 4.37 11.13 -4.98
C ARG A 30 5.88 11.18 -4.73
N GLY A 31 6.33 10.70 -3.57
CA GLY A 31 7.74 10.42 -3.28
C GLY A 31 7.97 8.91 -3.24
N GLY A 32 9.23 8.47 -3.28
CA GLY A 32 9.55 7.05 -3.10
C GLY A 32 8.94 6.52 -1.79
N LEU A 33 8.27 5.37 -1.82
CA LEU A 33 7.66 4.76 -0.63
C LEU A 33 8.26 3.38 -0.39
N ASP A 34 8.79 3.16 0.81
CA ASP A 34 9.09 1.81 1.34
C ASP A 34 8.17 1.53 2.53
N LEU A 35 7.27 0.56 2.36
CA LEU A 35 6.29 0.17 3.38
C LEU A 35 6.59 -1.24 3.89
N ALA A 36 7.00 -1.34 5.15
CA ALA A 36 7.18 -2.59 5.86
C ALA A 36 5.88 -2.97 6.61
N GLY A 37 4.91 -3.56 5.90
CA GLY A 37 3.67 -4.05 6.49
C GLY A 37 2.48 -4.09 5.53
N SER A 38 1.26 -4.03 6.07
CA SER A 38 0.03 -4.13 5.29
C SER A 38 -0.39 -2.78 4.70
N LEU A 39 -0.74 -2.75 3.42
CA LEU A 39 -1.38 -1.62 2.77
C LEU A 39 -2.85 -1.91 2.52
N HIS A 40 -3.73 -1.06 3.02
CA HIS A 40 -5.14 -1.05 2.66
C HIS A 40 -5.51 0.34 2.11
N ALA A 41 -6.00 0.36 0.87
CA ALA A 41 -6.53 1.54 0.21
C ALA A 41 -7.71 1.16 -0.68
N ARG A 42 -8.74 2.03 -0.78
CA ARG A 42 -9.83 1.83 -1.75
C ARG A 42 -9.31 1.95 -3.18
N SER A 43 -8.41 2.89 -3.41
CA SER A 43 -7.70 3.04 -4.68
C SER A 43 -6.28 3.51 -4.45
N LEU A 44 -5.37 3.09 -5.33
CA LEU A 44 -3.95 3.42 -5.26
C LEU A 44 -3.50 4.10 -6.55
N SER A 45 -2.88 5.27 -6.44
CA SER A 45 -2.21 5.96 -7.54
C SER A 45 -0.72 6.07 -7.24
N VAL A 46 0.11 5.41 -8.05
CA VAL A 46 1.55 5.34 -7.86
C VAL A 46 2.25 6.15 -8.94
N ALA A 47 2.78 7.31 -8.57
CA ALA A 47 3.55 8.18 -9.47
C ALA A 47 5.07 8.14 -9.21
N ALA A 48 5.50 7.42 -8.17
CA ALA A 48 6.90 7.29 -7.77
C ALA A 48 7.22 5.84 -7.35
N PRO A 49 8.49 5.42 -7.35
CA PRO A 49 8.87 4.05 -6.96
C PRO A 49 8.28 3.65 -5.60
N THR A 50 7.57 2.53 -5.58
CA THR A 50 6.90 2.03 -4.38
C THR A 50 7.29 0.60 -4.13
N ARG A 51 7.77 0.31 -2.92
CA ARG A 51 8.02 -1.02 -2.39
C ARG A 51 7.08 -1.27 -1.21
N VAL A 52 6.37 -2.39 -1.27
CA VAL A 52 5.56 -2.87 -0.16
C VAL A 52 6.11 -4.24 0.21
N ALA A 53 6.74 -4.34 1.37
CA ALA A 53 7.24 -5.61 1.87
C ALA A 53 6.04 -6.47 2.28
N ILE A 54 5.79 -7.52 1.51
CA ILE A 54 4.70 -8.44 1.78
C ILE A 54 5.18 -9.50 2.79
N SER A 55 4.46 -9.67 3.89
CA SER A 55 4.73 -10.73 4.87
C SER A 55 4.69 -12.11 4.21
N VAL A 56 5.63 -13.00 4.53
CA VAL A 56 5.68 -14.39 4.03
C VAL A 56 4.36 -15.16 4.24
N ASN A 57 3.57 -14.76 5.22
CA ASN A 57 2.30 -15.39 5.58
C ASN A 57 1.06 -14.69 5.01
N TRP A 58 1.22 -13.73 4.10
CA TRP A 58 0.10 -12.94 3.57
C TRP A 58 -1.01 -13.78 2.94
N ARG A 59 -0.67 -14.92 2.33
CA ARG A 59 -1.66 -15.88 1.77
C ARG A 59 -2.40 -16.67 2.85
N ARG A 60 -1.81 -16.81 4.03
CA ARG A 60 -2.34 -17.60 5.17
C ARG A 60 -3.10 -16.74 6.17
N LEU A 61 -2.94 -15.41 6.11
CA LEU A 61 -3.56 -14.45 7.00
C LEU A 61 -4.60 -13.65 6.22
N PRO A 62 -5.85 -14.15 6.09
CA PRO A 62 -6.92 -13.34 5.54
C PRO A 62 -7.10 -12.09 6.39
N LEU A 63 -7.05 -10.91 5.77
CA LEU A 63 -7.37 -9.66 6.44
C LEU A 63 -8.86 -9.70 6.82
N PRO A 64 -9.23 -9.50 8.09
CA PRO A 64 -10.64 -9.47 8.49
C PRO A 64 -11.41 -8.45 7.65
N GLY A 65 -12.48 -8.91 6.98
CA GLY A 65 -13.30 -8.07 6.11
C GLY A 65 -12.77 -7.84 4.69
N ALA A 66 -11.61 -8.40 4.31
CA ALA A 66 -11.17 -8.42 2.92
C ALA A 66 -11.69 -9.67 2.21
N THR A 67 -12.23 -9.51 1.00
CA THR A 67 -12.45 -10.62 0.06
C THR A 67 -11.13 -11.37 -0.17
N LEU A 68 -11.22 -12.69 -0.40
CA LEU A 68 -10.07 -13.53 -0.72
C LEU A 68 -9.16 -12.83 -1.74
N PRO A 69 -7.85 -12.67 -1.45
CA PRO A 69 -6.97 -11.95 -2.34
C PRO A 69 -6.90 -12.65 -3.70
N VAL A 70 -7.23 -11.94 -4.77
CA VAL A 70 -7.04 -12.41 -6.14
C VAL A 70 -5.61 -12.05 -6.56
N VAL A 71 -4.83 -13.05 -6.95
CA VAL A 71 -3.51 -12.83 -7.54
C VAL A 71 -3.73 -12.33 -8.97
N VAL A 72 -3.31 -11.10 -9.24
CA VAL A 72 -3.26 -10.55 -10.61
C VAL A 72 -1.80 -10.61 -11.04
N GLU A 73 -1.48 -11.51 -11.95
CA GLU A 73 -0.17 -11.56 -12.57
C GLU A 73 -0.05 -10.42 -13.59
N ARG A 74 1.14 -9.83 -13.69
CA ARG A 74 1.41 -8.83 -14.72
C ARG A 74 1.44 -9.58 -16.05
N GLY A 75 0.57 -9.21 -16.98
CA GLY A 75 0.68 -9.68 -18.36
C GLY A 75 2.01 -9.22 -18.95
N ASP A 76 2.69 -10.16 -19.62
CA ASP A 76 3.97 -9.94 -20.31
C ASP A 76 3.92 -8.79 -21.33
#